data_AF-A0A527ZZA4-F1
#
_entry.id   AF-A0A527ZZA4-F1
#
_cell.length_a   1.000
_cell.length_b   1.000
_cell.length_c   1.000
_cell.angle_alpha   90.00
_cell.angle_beta   90.00
_cell.angle_gamma   90.00
#
_symmetry.space_group_name_H-M   'P 1'
#
loop_
_entity.id
_entity.type
_entity.pdbx_description
1 polymer ?
#
loop_
_entity_poly.entity_id
_entity_poly.type
_entity_poly.pdbx_seq_one_letter_code
_entity_poly.pdbx_strand_id
1 'polypeptide(L)'
;MAETRTEALHQNAEGLEIQAPDAILSSLANAQIEAAKAVRGAIPAIAKAAEIIASRLNSGGKLAYAAAGSSGLMALADALELPGTFGIQRDRIAILI
;
A
#
# COMPACT_ATOMS: atom_id res chain seq x y z
N MET A 1 6.89 -0.57 -23.42
CA MET A 1 6.18 -0.59 -22.13
C MET A 1 6.96 -1.54 -21.24
N ALA A 2 7.56 -1.05 -20.16
CA ALA A 2 8.34 -1.90 -19.26
C ALA A 2 7.44 -3.05 -18.75
N GLU A 3 8.01 -4.25 -18.73
CA GLU A 3 7.36 -5.43 -18.17
C GLU A 3 6.96 -5.14 -16.72
N THR A 4 5.66 -5.19 -16.41
CA THR A 4 5.13 -4.92 -15.06
C THR A 4 5.40 -6.09 -14.12
N ARG A 5 6.67 -6.37 -13.84
CA ARG A 5 7.12 -7.37 -12.86
C ARG A 5 7.91 -6.65 -11.78
N THR A 6 7.62 -6.95 -10.52
CA THR A 6 8.31 -6.34 -9.37
C THR A 6 9.82 -6.63 -9.36
N GLU A 7 10.22 -7.75 -9.96
CA GLU A 7 11.62 -8.20 -10.06
C GLU A 7 12.34 -7.68 -11.32
N ALA A 8 11.66 -6.93 -12.20
CA ALA A 8 12.29 -6.40 -13.41
C ALA A 8 13.15 -5.18 -13.09
N LEU A 9 14.29 -5.05 -13.77
CA LEU A 9 15.10 -3.84 -13.70
C LEU A 9 14.32 -2.64 -14.24
N HIS A 10 14.33 -1.55 -13.47
CA HIS A 10 13.77 -0.29 -13.93
C HIS A 10 14.61 0.26 -15.09
N GLN A 11 13.96 0.89 -16.07
CA GLN A 11 14.64 1.47 -17.24
C GLN A 11 15.71 2.53 -16.90
N ASN A 12 15.63 3.13 -15.70
CA ASN A 12 16.59 4.11 -15.19
C ASN A 12 17.51 3.53 -14.10
N ALA A 13 17.59 2.20 -13.96
CA ALA A 13 18.40 1.57 -12.92
C ALA A 13 19.89 1.54 -13.26
N GLU A 14 20.25 1.50 -14.55
CA GLU A 14 21.63 1.42 -14.99
C GLU A 14 22.41 2.70 -14.62
N GLY A 15 23.51 2.53 -13.88
CA GLY A 15 24.38 3.63 -13.45
C GLY A 15 23.76 4.55 -12.39
N LEU A 16 22.70 4.14 -11.69
CA LEU A 16 22.08 4.94 -10.63
C LEU A 16 23.08 5.27 -9.52
N GLU A 17 23.96 4.33 -9.19
CA GLU A 17 24.95 4.42 -8.12
C GLU A 17 26.09 5.42 -8.37
N ILE A 18 26.31 5.82 -9.63
CA ILE A 18 27.33 6.81 -10.01
C ILE A 18 26.75 8.20 -10.27
N GLN A 19 25.44 8.40 -10.10
CA GLN A 19 24.80 9.69 -10.28
C GLN A 19 25.03 10.63 -9.10
N ALA A 20 24.86 11.94 -9.34
CA ALA A 20 24.87 12.93 -8.27
C ALA A 20 23.69 12.70 -7.30
N PRO A 21 23.83 12.96 -5.99
CA PRO A 21 22.79 12.69 -5.01
C PRO A 21 21.43 13.34 -5.32
N ASP A 22 21.43 14.56 -5.85
CA ASP A 22 20.22 15.28 -6.25
C ASP A 22 19.50 14.61 -7.44
N ALA A 23 20.25 14.03 -8.38
CA ALA A 23 19.68 13.25 -9.47
C ALA A 23 19.04 11.95 -8.98
N ILE A 24 19.70 11.23 -8.07
CA ILE A 24 19.16 10.01 -7.44
C ILE A 24 17.88 10.32 -6.68
N LEU A 25 17.90 11.34 -5.81
CA LEU A 25 16.73 11.75 -5.03
C LEU A 25 15.58 12.18 -5.93
N SER A 26 15.86 12.90 -7.02
CA SER A 26 14.85 13.28 -8.02
C SER A 26 14.24 12.06 -8.69
N SER A 27 15.04 11.04 -9.03
CA SER A 27 14.58 9.78 -9.61
C SER A 27 13.65 9.03 -8.64
N LEU A 28 14.04 8.90 -7.37
CA LEU A 28 13.23 8.24 -6.34
C LEU A 28 11.91 8.98 -6.07
N ALA A 29 11.95 10.32 -5.99
CA ALA A 29 10.74 11.13 -5.81
C ALA A 29 9.77 10.97 -6.99
N ASN A 30 10.28 10.97 -8.23
CA ASN A 30 9.46 10.72 -9.41
C ASN A 30 8.84 9.32 -9.41
N ALA A 31 9.59 8.30 -8.99
CA ALA A 31 9.05 6.93 -8.87
C ALA A 31 7.89 6.85 -7.86
N GLN A 32 7.96 7.59 -6.75
CA GLN A 32 6.85 7.69 -5.78
C GLN A 32 5.60 8.35 -6.39
N ILE A 33 5.79 9.40 -7.20
CA ILE A 33 4.68 10.05 -7.92
C ILE A 33 4.02 9.08 -8.90
N GLU A 34 4.81 8.30 -9.65
CA GLU A 34 4.26 7.29 -10.57
C GLU A 34 3.52 6.17 -9.82
N ALA A 35 4.05 5.70 -8.69
CA ALA A 35 3.37 4.74 -7.84
C ALA A 35 2.01 5.29 -7.34
N ALA A 36 1.96 6.54 -6.91
CA ALA A 36 0.71 7.18 -6.49
C ALA A 36 -0.29 7.34 -7.66
N LYS A 37 0.18 7.61 -8.88
CA LYS A 37 -0.68 7.68 -10.07
C LYS A 37 -1.35 6.34 -10.39
N ALA A 38 -0.66 5.22 -10.16
CA ALA A 38 -1.20 3.88 -10.43
C ALA A 38 -2.50 3.59 -9.64
N VAL A 39 -2.66 4.20 -8.47
CA VAL A 39 -3.88 4.08 -7.64
C VAL A 39 -5.13 4.49 -8.40
N ARG A 40 -5.04 5.45 -9.34
CA ARG A 40 -6.19 5.92 -10.14
C ARG A 40 -6.87 4.77 -10.90
N GLY A 41 -6.09 3.85 -11.45
CA GLY A 41 -6.61 2.66 -12.15
C GLY A 41 -7.26 1.65 -11.21
N ALA A 42 -6.86 1.63 -9.93
CA ALA A 42 -7.39 0.72 -8.92
C ALA A 42 -8.64 1.23 -8.20
N ILE A 43 -9.04 2.50 -8.40
CA ILE A 43 -10.18 3.13 -7.70
C ILE A 43 -11.45 2.27 -7.74
N PRO A 44 -11.89 1.69 -8.88
CA PRO A 44 -13.11 0.88 -8.89
C PRO A 44 -13.03 -0.37 -8.00
N ALA A 45 -11.85 -1.02 -7.95
CA ALA A 45 -11.64 -2.20 -7.11
C ALA A 45 -11.56 -1.82 -5.62
N ILE A 46 -10.88 -0.71 -5.30
CA ILE A 46 -10.77 -0.17 -3.94
C ILE A 46 -12.15 0.24 -3.42
N ALA A 47 -12.96 0.91 -4.23
CA ALA A 47 -14.32 1.32 -3.87
C ALA A 47 -15.19 0.10 -3.52
N LYS A 48 -15.17 -0.94 -4.37
CA LYS A 48 -15.88 -2.20 -4.10
C LYS A 48 -15.40 -2.87 -2.81
N ALA A 49 -14.10 -2.89 -2.57
CA ALA A 49 -13.54 -3.44 -1.33
C ALA A 49 -14.01 -2.64 -0.11
N ALA A 50 -14.00 -1.31 -0.19
CA ALA A 50 -14.46 -0.42 0.88
C ALA A 50 -15.93 -0.65 1.22
N GLU A 51 -16.82 -0.81 0.24
CA GLU A 51 -18.23 -1.13 0.45
C GLU A 51 -18.41 -2.48 1.19
N ILE A 52 -17.68 -3.51 0.77
CA ILE A 52 -17.71 -4.83 1.41
C ILE A 52 -17.23 -4.73 2.86
N ILE A 53 -16.09 -4.06 3.09
CA ILE A 53 -15.50 -3.90 4.42
C ILE A 53 -16.44 -3.12 5.33
N ALA A 54 -16.97 -1.98 4.87
CA ALA A 54 -17.89 -1.15 5.63
C ALA A 54 -19.17 -1.92 5.99
N SER A 55 -19.76 -2.65 5.04
CA SER A 55 -20.92 -3.50 5.29
C SER A 55 -20.63 -4.56 6.36
N ARG A 56 -19.48 -5.24 6.27
CA ARG A 56 -19.06 -6.24 7.25
C ARG A 56 -18.81 -5.66 8.64
N LEU A 57 -18.16 -4.51 8.74
CA LEU A 57 -17.91 -3.85 10.02
C LEU A 57 -19.23 -3.39 10.67
N ASN A 58 -20.15 -2.81 9.89
CA ASN A 58 -21.46 -2.40 10.37
C ASN A 58 -22.31 -3.59 10.85
N SER A 59 -22.17 -4.77 10.22
CA SER A 59 -22.92 -5.97 10.58
C SER A 59 -22.30 -6.79 11.72
N GLY A 60 -21.31 -6.26 12.44
CA GLY A 60 -20.68 -7.02 13.54
C GLY A 60 -19.47 -7.89 13.14
N GLY A 61 -19.02 -7.87 11.88
CA GLY A 61 -17.91 -8.67 11.35
C GLY A 61 -16.50 -8.06 11.52
N LYS A 62 -15.45 -8.82 11.19
CA LYS A 62 -14.05 -8.40 11.41
C LYS A 62 -13.35 -7.99 10.11
N LEU A 63 -12.33 -7.14 10.23
CA LEU A 63 -11.36 -6.86 9.18
C LEU A 63 -10.05 -7.58 9.50
N ALA A 64 -9.57 -8.40 8.57
CA ALA A 64 -8.32 -9.13 8.72
C ALA A 64 -7.34 -8.74 7.60
N TYR A 65 -6.11 -8.40 7.98
CA TYR A 65 -5.00 -8.22 7.05
C TYR A 65 -4.14 -9.49 7.05
N ALA A 66 -3.70 -9.94 5.88
CA ALA A 66 -2.77 -11.06 5.74
C ALA A 66 -1.61 -10.65 4.82
N ALA A 67 -0.38 -10.66 5.34
CA ALA A 67 0.78 -10.16 4.61
C ALA A 67 2.10 -10.60 5.26
N ALA A 68 3.20 -10.60 4.49
CA ALA A 68 4.55 -10.83 5.01
C ALA A 68 5.46 -9.63 4.73
N GLY A 69 6.55 -9.50 5.49
CA GLY A 69 7.57 -8.46 5.28
C GLY A 69 7.01 -7.04 5.31
N SER A 70 7.45 -6.18 4.38
CA SER A 70 7.06 -4.77 4.31
C SER A 70 5.54 -4.56 4.19
N SER A 71 4.83 -5.46 3.50
CA SER A 71 3.36 -5.40 3.42
C SER A 71 2.70 -5.64 4.77
N GLY A 72 3.27 -6.52 5.60
CA GLY A 72 2.81 -6.76 6.98
C GLY A 72 3.00 -5.54 7.88
N LEU A 73 4.13 -4.83 7.73
CA LEU A 73 4.38 -3.58 8.46
C LEU A 73 3.38 -2.48 8.09
N MET A 74 3.01 -2.36 6.81
CA MET A 74 2.00 -1.40 6.36
C MET A 74 0.60 -1.76 6.90
N ALA A 75 0.23 -3.04 6.86
CA ALA A 75 -1.02 -3.52 7.44
C ALA A 75 -1.09 -3.28 8.95
N LEU A 76 0.02 -3.47 9.67
CA LEU A 76 0.11 -3.17 11.10
C LEU A 76 -0.08 -1.68 11.38
N ALA A 77 0.54 -0.81 10.59
CA ALA A 77 0.38 0.64 10.74
C ALA A 77 -1.09 1.07 10.58
N ASP A 78 -1.77 0.60 9.53
CA ASP A 78 -3.19 0.89 9.31
C ASP A 78 -4.07 0.35 10.46
N ALA A 79 -3.89 -0.92 10.83
CA ALA A 79 -4.66 -1.57 11.89
C ALA A 79 -4.53 -0.88 13.26
N LEU A 80 -3.37 -0.31 13.58
CA LEU A 80 -3.14 0.41 14.86
C LEU A 80 -3.87 1.75 14.92
N GLU A 81 -4.11 2.39 13.78
CA GLU A 81 -4.79 3.69 13.70
C GLU A 81 -6.33 3.56 13.77
N LEU A 82 -6.89 2.44 13.31
CA LEU A 82 -8.36 2.26 13.22
C LEU A 82 -9.11 2.46 14.55
N PRO A 83 -8.66 1.92 15.71
CA PRO A 83 -9.34 2.14 16.98
C PRO A 83 -9.26 3.59 17.46
N GLY A 84 -8.08 4.21 17.34
CA GLY A 84 -7.84 5.58 17.82
C GLY A 84 -8.53 6.63 16.96
N THR A 85 -8.56 6.42 15.65
CA THR A 85 -9.08 7.38 14.68
C THR A 85 -10.58 7.22 14.44
N PHE A 86 -11.09 5.98 14.37
CA PHE A 86 -12.47 5.70 13.96
C PHE A 86 -13.29 4.94 15.01
N GLY A 87 -12.71 4.60 16.17
CA GLY A 87 -13.43 3.89 17.24
C GLY A 87 -13.74 2.42 16.92
N ILE A 88 -13.12 1.84 15.89
CA ILE A 88 -13.28 0.41 15.57
C ILE A 88 -12.66 -0.42 16.70
N GLN A 89 -13.44 -1.32 17.31
CA GLN A 89 -12.95 -2.10 18.45
C GLN A 89 -11.79 -3.02 18.04
N ARG A 90 -10.77 -3.13 18.90
CA ARG A 90 -9.53 -3.89 18.62
C ARG A 90 -9.79 -5.36 18.31
N ASP A 91 -10.78 -5.98 18.95
CA ASP A 91 -11.17 -7.37 18.73
C ASP A 91 -11.85 -7.62 17.36
N ARG A 92 -12.20 -6.54 16.65
CA ARG A 92 -12.74 -6.55 15.28
C ARG A 92 -11.66 -6.45 14.21
N ILE A 93 -10.40 -6.31 14.59
CA ILE A 93 -9.25 -6.22 13.69
C ILE A 93 -8.33 -7.40 13.94
N ALA A 94 -7.85 -8.05 12.87
CA ALA A 94 -6.88 -9.13 12.96
C ALA A 94 -5.72 -8.89 11.98
N ILE A 95 -4.52 -9.26 12.39
CA ILE A 95 -3.31 -9.17 11.57
C ILE A 95 -2.71 -10.58 11.51
N LEU A 96 -2.57 -11.11 10.30
CA LEU A 96 -2.01 -12.42 9.97
C LEU A 96 -0.67 -12.17 9.27
N ILE A 97 0.38 -11.99 10.08
CA ILE A 97 1.76 -11.70 9.66
C ILE A 97 2.70 -12.87 9.90
#